data_AF-A0A8T6PDP3-F1
#
_entry.id   AF-A0A8T6PDP3-F1
#
_cell.length_a   1.000
_cell.length_b   1.000
_cell.length_c   1.000
_cell.angle_alpha   90.00
_cell.angle_beta   90.00
_cell.angle_gamma   90.00
#
_symmetry.space_group_name_H-M   'P 1'
#
loop_
_entity.id
_entity.type
_entity.pdbx_description
1 polymer ?
#
loop_
_entity_poly.entity_id
_entity_poly.type
_entity_poly.pdbx_seq_one_letter_code
_entity_poly.pdbx_strand_id
1 'polypeptide(L)'
;MPPFLLSIAERYLRPAFFTAVNFMSWAPRLALSRLIAKWRSLLTIVVGVVLGAGIGALVPLYTTAVAQVGLVQRLDEEPAHDSNARLRIALRPFDFASMDDVLAAATLIEEDYIQATVDEYLATETLEGWVTSNDVSPYLETDKMGVMEDEETPLRSLNANDNSRASLIYLQDWQDEVRVVEGQLPAEAAVPDGVDFNVAISTTVANTFGLQTGDVLIVDQRRSRNGSLNSGAWETSQPFTVHITAIIAPGDEESAFWMALRGEDDTPLNVIRGSWPAEFRMLADRDTVISVMQDFVPQTPLTFGWRFLFNHEELPYSRITEARTALRDFEAVLFGDLGQDNPELASQVGLAEGRADLQLQYDYDTRLVDFSQTREDVDEGILLDYDEKQETNAVPFTLLLLEVGALVLFFLIVTAALVRRGERREIAMLQSRGAFDSHILALRGIEALLICLFGAIAAPFIAQQLLILLGPSVAGTDEFPL
;
A
#
# COMPACT_ATOMS: atom_id res chain seq x y z
N MET A 1 57.05 7.45 52.00
CA MET A 1 56.09 8.52 52.34
C MET A 1 56.19 8.80 53.83
N PRO A 2 56.33 10.07 54.26
CA PRO A 2 56.44 10.39 55.68
C PRO A 2 55.11 10.08 56.42
N PRO A 3 55.16 9.58 57.66
CA PRO A 3 53.98 9.16 58.44
C PRO A 3 52.97 10.30 58.73
N PHE A 4 53.35 11.55 58.44
CA PHE A 4 52.48 12.71 58.56
C PHE A 4 51.39 12.78 57.48
N LEU A 5 51.68 12.34 56.24
CA LEU A 5 50.73 12.38 55.12
C LEU A 5 49.67 11.28 55.21
N LEU A 6 50.01 10.12 55.79
CA LEU A 6 49.03 9.06 56.10
C LEU A 6 48.06 9.51 57.19
N SER A 7 48.51 10.26 58.20
CA SER A 7 47.62 10.75 59.25
C SER A 7 46.60 11.78 58.76
N ILE A 8 46.93 12.59 57.75
CA ILE A 8 46.02 13.58 57.16
C ILE A 8 45.04 12.88 56.21
N ALA A 9 45.52 11.95 55.37
CA ALA A 9 44.67 11.15 54.50
C ALA A 9 43.66 10.32 55.32
N GLU A 10 44.08 9.72 56.44
CA GLU A 10 43.23 8.87 57.26
C GLU A 10 42.25 9.66 58.15
N ARG A 11 42.57 10.92 58.52
CA ARG A 11 41.64 11.80 59.26
C ARG A 11 40.60 12.49 58.39
N TYR A 12 40.88 12.72 57.11
CA TYR A 12 39.96 13.40 56.19
C TYR A 12 39.20 12.44 55.25
N LEU A 13 39.79 11.30 54.85
CA LEU A 13 39.13 10.37 53.90
C LEU A 13 38.26 9.31 54.57
N ARG A 14 38.57 8.84 55.79
CA ARG A 14 37.73 7.84 56.50
C ARG A 14 36.34 8.37 56.91
N PRO A 15 36.18 9.59 57.44
CA PRO A 15 34.85 10.10 57.73
C PRO A 15 34.06 10.34 56.43
N ALA A 16 34.70 10.79 55.36
CA ALA A 16 34.06 11.05 54.06
C ALA A 16 33.54 9.78 53.36
N PHE A 17 34.26 8.65 53.47
CA PHE A 17 33.81 7.38 52.89
C PHE A 17 32.66 6.72 53.67
N PHE A 18 32.68 6.78 55.01
CA PHE A 18 31.60 6.23 55.84
C PHE A 18 30.31 7.09 55.84
N THR A 19 30.43 8.42 55.66
CA THR A 19 29.24 9.27 55.44
C THR A 19 28.70 9.14 54.02
N ALA A 20 29.53 8.91 53.00
CA ALA A 20 29.06 8.75 51.62
C ALA A 20 28.14 7.53 51.43
N VAL A 21 28.46 6.38 52.05
CA VAL A 21 27.64 5.15 51.95
C VAL A 21 26.28 5.30 52.66
N ASN A 22 26.25 5.98 53.81
CA ASN A 22 25.00 6.31 54.50
C ASN A 22 24.21 7.42 53.80
N PHE A 23 24.90 8.38 53.17
CA PHE A 23 24.28 9.43 52.37
C PHE A 23 23.58 8.85 51.14
N MET A 24 24.22 7.91 50.43
CA MET A 24 23.65 7.29 49.23
C MET A 24 22.34 6.53 49.50
N SER A 25 22.15 5.98 50.71
CA SER A 25 20.94 5.24 51.10
C SER A 25 19.85 6.12 51.73
N TRP A 26 20.21 7.20 52.44
CA TRP A 26 19.22 8.11 53.04
C TRP A 26 18.78 9.21 52.06
N ALA A 27 19.69 9.76 51.26
CA ALA A 27 19.44 10.92 50.39
C ALA A 27 18.25 10.73 49.43
N PRO A 28 18.09 9.59 48.72
CA PRO A 28 16.92 9.38 47.86
C PRO A 28 15.61 9.28 48.65
N ARG A 29 15.63 8.64 49.83
CA ARG A 29 14.43 8.57 50.71
C ARG A 29 14.04 9.95 51.24
N LEU A 30 15.03 10.76 51.62
CA LEU A 30 14.80 12.13 52.06
C LEU A 30 14.31 13.01 50.90
N ALA A 31 14.90 12.88 49.70
CA ALA A 31 14.44 13.58 48.51
C ALA A 31 12.98 13.23 48.19
N LEU A 32 12.59 11.96 48.25
CA LEU A 32 11.22 11.51 48.03
C LEU A 32 10.25 12.07 49.10
N SER A 33 10.63 12.03 50.38
CA SER A 33 9.82 12.60 51.46
C SER A 33 9.61 14.12 51.29
N ARG A 34 10.62 14.81 50.75
CA ARG A 34 10.56 16.25 50.47
C ARG A 34 9.72 16.56 49.23
N LEU A 35 9.82 15.76 48.19
CA LEU A 35 8.95 15.82 47.01
C LEU A 35 7.47 15.76 47.42
N ILE A 36 7.13 14.85 48.32
CA ILE A 36 5.77 14.70 48.86
C ILE A 36 5.39 15.89 49.75
N ALA A 37 6.28 16.32 50.65
CA ALA A 37 5.97 17.42 51.59
C ALA A 37 5.84 18.79 50.91
N LYS A 38 6.53 19.02 49.79
CA LYS A 38 6.58 20.29 49.06
C LYS A 38 6.01 20.21 47.65
N TRP A 39 5.13 19.23 47.42
CA TRP A 39 4.56 18.95 46.11
C TRP A 39 3.99 20.19 45.42
N ARG A 40 3.36 21.12 46.18
CA ARG A 40 2.75 22.35 45.62
C ARG A 40 3.74 23.30 44.95
N SER A 41 4.95 23.48 45.50
CA SER A 41 5.97 24.36 44.91
C SER A 41 6.77 23.66 43.82
N LEU A 42 6.87 22.33 43.88
CA LEU A 42 7.57 21.51 42.89
C LEU A 42 6.69 21.16 41.69
N LEU A 43 5.36 21.21 41.83
CA LEU A 43 4.41 20.91 40.77
C LEU A 43 4.66 21.73 39.52
N THR A 44 5.02 23.01 39.64
CA THR A 44 5.36 23.84 38.48
C THR A 44 6.60 23.34 37.74
N ILE A 45 7.62 22.85 38.46
CA ILE A 45 8.81 22.24 37.84
C ILE A 45 8.43 20.89 37.22
N VAL A 46 7.66 20.06 37.92
CA VAL A 46 7.23 18.74 37.40
C VAL A 46 6.42 18.91 36.12
N VAL A 47 5.42 19.80 36.10
CA VAL A 47 4.62 20.10 34.91
C VAL A 47 5.51 20.66 33.80
N GLY A 48 6.40 21.60 34.11
CA GLY A 48 7.34 22.13 33.10
C GLY A 48 8.22 21.04 32.50
N VAL A 49 8.74 20.13 33.32
CA VAL A 49 9.62 19.03 32.88
C VAL A 49 8.83 18.00 32.05
N VAL A 50 7.61 17.66 32.46
CA VAL A 50 6.73 16.77 31.69
C VAL A 50 6.34 17.41 30.36
N LEU A 51 5.96 18.70 30.34
CA LEU A 51 5.66 19.43 29.10
C LEU A 51 6.88 19.50 28.19
N GLY A 52 8.06 19.79 28.75
CA GLY A 52 9.27 19.88 27.95
C GLY A 52 9.74 18.55 27.38
N ALA A 53 9.65 17.49 28.18
CA ALA A 53 9.87 16.13 27.70
C ALA A 53 8.79 15.70 26.69
N GLY A 54 7.55 16.15 26.87
CA GLY A 54 6.43 15.89 25.96
C GLY A 54 6.65 16.53 24.60
N ILE A 55 7.08 17.79 24.56
CA ILE A 55 7.46 18.48 23.31
C ILE A 55 8.62 17.74 22.63
N GLY A 56 9.62 17.29 23.40
CA GLY A 56 10.71 16.47 22.86
C GLY A 56 10.24 15.13 22.28
N ALA A 57 9.26 14.47 22.90
CA ALA A 57 8.69 13.21 22.43
C ALA A 57 7.73 13.39 21.25
N LEU A 58 7.03 14.52 21.15
CA LEU A 58 6.13 14.84 20.04
C LEU A 58 6.89 15.00 18.72
N VAL A 59 8.16 15.38 18.77
CA VAL A 59 8.99 15.59 17.58
C VAL A 59 9.06 14.35 16.67
N PRO A 60 9.63 13.20 17.11
CA PRO A 60 9.69 12.01 16.27
C PRO A 60 8.29 11.47 15.91
N LEU A 61 7.34 11.50 16.86
CA LEU A 61 5.99 11.00 16.64
C LEU A 61 5.24 11.79 15.55
N TYR A 62 5.35 13.13 15.57
CA TYR A 62 4.74 13.98 14.56
C TYR A 62 5.38 13.76 13.19
N THR A 63 6.71 13.70 13.11
CA THR A 63 7.40 13.47 11.83
C THR A 63 6.99 12.14 11.20
N THR A 64 6.95 11.05 11.99
CA THR A 64 6.52 9.74 11.49
C THR A 64 5.06 9.74 11.05
N ALA A 65 4.17 10.36 11.83
CA ALA A 65 2.75 10.42 11.48
C ALA A 65 2.49 11.26 10.22
N VAL A 66 3.17 12.40 10.06
CA VAL A 66 3.08 13.22 8.83
C VAL A 66 3.62 12.46 7.64
N ALA A 67 4.73 11.74 7.80
CA ALA A 67 5.28 10.91 6.74
C ALA A 67 4.31 9.76 6.36
N GLN A 68 3.62 9.16 7.34
CA GLN A 68 2.59 8.14 7.11
C GLN A 68 1.40 8.71 6.32
N VAL A 69 0.77 9.78 6.83
CA VAL A 69 -0.40 10.39 6.18
C VAL A 69 -0.05 10.86 4.76
N GLY A 70 1.13 11.47 4.60
CA GLY A 70 1.60 11.90 3.29
C GLY A 70 1.88 10.74 2.33
N LEU A 71 2.24 9.55 2.83
CA LEU A 71 2.46 8.36 1.99
C LEU A 71 1.13 7.86 1.44
N VAL A 72 0.14 7.68 2.32
CA VAL A 72 -1.21 7.23 1.94
C VAL A 72 -1.79 8.19 0.90
N GLN A 73 -1.81 9.49 1.21
CA GLN A 73 -2.30 10.51 0.28
C GLN A 73 -1.54 10.49 -1.06
N ARG A 74 -0.21 10.31 -1.03
CA ARG A 74 0.62 10.25 -2.23
C ARG A 74 0.24 9.06 -3.13
N LEU A 75 -0.09 7.92 -2.54
CA LEU A 75 -0.48 6.70 -3.25
C LEU A 75 -1.93 6.78 -3.76
N ASP A 76 -2.83 7.39 -3.00
CA ASP A 76 -4.23 7.60 -3.39
C ASP A 76 -4.38 8.65 -4.52
N GLU A 77 -3.46 9.63 -4.58
CA GLU A 77 -3.42 10.63 -5.65
C GLU A 77 -2.82 10.08 -6.96
N GLU A 78 -2.12 8.94 -6.93
CA GLU A 78 -1.64 8.29 -8.14
C GLU A 78 -2.76 7.52 -8.84
N PRO A 79 -2.73 7.42 -10.18
CA PRO A 79 -3.61 6.52 -10.90
C PRO A 79 -3.54 5.11 -10.32
N ALA A 80 -4.67 4.43 -10.16
CA ALA A 80 -4.71 3.12 -9.51
C ALA A 80 -3.77 2.08 -10.16
N HIS A 81 -3.49 2.15 -11.46
CA HIS A 81 -2.56 1.23 -12.11
C HIS A 81 -1.08 1.48 -11.76
N ASP A 82 -0.76 2.64 -11.20
CA ASP A 82 0.59 3.03 -10.79
C ASP A 82 0.84 2.77 -9.30
N SER A 83 -0.19 2.97 -8.48
CA SER A 83 -0.17 2.65 -7.04
C SER A 83 -0.48 1.18 -6.72
N ASN A 84 -0.79 0.37 -7.74
CA ASN A 84 -1.00 -1.07 -7.61
C ASN A 84 -0.05 -1.89 -8.50
N ALA A 85 -0.26 -3.20 -8.55
CA ALA A 85 0.45 -4.07 -9.48
C ALA A 85 -0.51 -4.94 -10.29
N ARG A 86 -0.06 -5.36 -11.47
CA ARG A 86 -0.77 -6.34 -12.31
C ARG A 86 0.20 -7.34 -12.89
N LEU A 87 -0.29 -8.56 -13.07
CA LEU A 87 0.36 -9.63 -13.80
C LEU A 87 -0.60 -10.16 -14.84
N ARG A 88 -0.12 -10.47 -16.04
CA ARG A 88 -0.89 -11.24 -17.01
C ARG A 88 -0.02 -12.24 -17.76
N ILE A 89 -0.66 -13.34 -18.12
CA ILE A 89 -0.14 -14.37 -19.02
C ILE A 89 -1.15 -14.61 -20.13
N ALA A 90 -0.69 -15.09 -21.28
CA ALA A 90 -1.58 -15.56 -22.34
C ALA A 90 -1.35 -17.05 -22.59
N LEU A 91 -2.42 -17.83 -22.55
CA LEU A 91 -2.45 -19.24 -22.89
C LEU A 91 -3.22 -19.43 -24.19
N ARG A 92 -2.71 -20.27 -25.10
CA ARG A 92 -3.44 -20.64 -26.32
C ARG A 92 -4.10 -21.99 -26.07
N PRO A 93 -5.44 -22.11 -26.09
CA PRO A 93 -6.11 -23.39 -25.80
C PRO A 93 -5.63 -24.55 -26.69
N PHE A 94 -5.27 -24.26 -27.94
CA PHE A 94 -4.73 -25.25 -28.87
C PHE A 94 -3.37 -25.87 -28.45
N ASP A 95 -2.60 -25.23 -27.57
CA ASP A 95 -1.35 -25.79 -27.05
C ASP A 95 -1.59 -26.86 -25.94
N PHE A 96 -2.84 -27.04 -25.52
CA PHE A 96 -3.27 -27.97 -24.47
C PHE A 96 -4.11 -29.12 -25.04
N ALA A 97 -4.16 -30.24 -24.30
CA ALA A 97 -4.94 -31.40 -24.70
C ALA A 97 -6.47 -31.15 -24.62
N SER A 98 -6.90 -30.28 -23.71
CA SER A 98 -8.30 -29.86 -23.56
C SER A 98 -8.41 -28.48 -22.91
N MET A 99 -9.61 -27.88 -22.94
CA MET A 99 -9.88 -26.64 -22.19
C MET A 99 -9.76 -26.86 -20.67
N ASP A 100 -10.12 -28.05 -20.18
CA ASP A 100 -9.95 -28.39 -18.75
C ASP A 100 -8.47 -28.34 -18.35
N ASP A 101 -7.55 -28.74 -19.24
CA ASP A 101 -6.11 -28.64 -18.99
C ASP A 101 -5.60 -27.19 -18.98
N VAL A 102 -6.21 -26.30 -19.80
CA VAL A 102 -5.92 -24.84 -19.76
C VAL A 102 -6.33 -24.27 -18.40
N LEU A 103 -7.54 -24.61 -17.94
CA LEU A 103 -8.06 -24.13 -16.65
C LEU A 103 -7.29 -24.71 -15.47
N ALA A 104 -6.87 -25.98 -15.55
CA ALA A 104 -6.00 -26.60 -14.57
C ALA A 104 -4.65 -25.91 -14.50
N ALA A 105 -4.05 -25.57 -15.65
CA ALA A 105 -2.81 -24.81 -15.71
C ALA A 105 -2.95 -23.42 -15.08
N ALA A 106 -4.04 -22.70 -15.37
CA ALA A 106 -4.30 -21.40 -14.77
C ALA A 106 -4.49 -21.48 -13.25
N THR A 107 -5.21 -22.50 -12.77
CA THR A 107 -5.41 -22.74 -11.33
C THR A 107 -4.08 -23.06 -10.63
N LEU A 108 -3.26 -23.92 -11.24
CA LEU A 108 -1.92 -24.23 -10.74
C LEU A 108 -1.04 -22.97 -10.64
N ILE A 109 -1.06 -22.12 -11.67
CA ILE A 109 -0.30 -20.85 -11.66
C ILE A 109 -0.80 -19.92 -10.56
N GLU A 110 -2.11 -19.81 -10.39
CA GLU A 110 -2.70 -18.96 -9.36
C GLU A 110 -2.34 -19.43 -7.94
N GLU A 111 -2.55 -20.71 -7.64
CA GLU A 111 -2.34 -21.25 -6.29
C GLU A 111 -0.85 -21.45 -5.96
N ASP A 112 -0.11 -22.15 -6.81
CA ASP A 112 1.26 -22.62 -6.48
C ASP A 112 2.35 -21.59 -6.80
N TYR A 113 2.07 -20.61 -7.66
CA TYR A 113 3.05 -19.59 -8.03
C TYR A 113 2.64 -18.21 -7.54
N ILE A 114 1.45 -17.73 -7.87
CA ILE A 114 1.05 -16.36 -7.56
C ILE A 114 0.75 -16.20 -6.06
N GLN A 115 -0.20 -16.96 -5.53
CA GLN A 115 -0.57 -16.86 -4.11
C GLN A 115 0.60 -17.28 -3.21
N ALA A 116 1.33 -18.34 -3.56
CA ALA A 116 2.52 -18.74 -2.82
C ALA A 116 3.59 -17.63 -2.76
N THR A 117 3.84 -16.92 -3.87
CA THR A 117 4.82 -15.81 -3.89
C THR A 117 4.29 -14.58 -3.16
N VAL A 118 2.99 -14.30 -3.20
CA VAL A 118 2.36 -13.25 -2.38
C VAL A 118 2.57 -13.55 -0.89
N ASP A 119 2.28 -14.78 -0.46
CA ASP A 119 2.42 -15.21 0.94
C ASP A 119 3.88 -15.17 1.41
N GLU A 120 4.83 -15.52 0.55
CA GLU A 120 6.26 -15.52 0.89
C GLU A 120 6.85 -14.12 1.01
N TYR A 121 6.48 -13.20 0.11
CA TYR A 121 7.16 -11.91 -0.02
C TYR A 121 6.34 -10.71 0.45
N LEU A 122 5.03 -10.69 0.19
CA LEU A 122 4.21 -9.49 0.39
C LEU A 122 3.32 -9.59 1.64
N ALA A 123 2.81 -10.78 1.99
CA ALA A 123 1.97 -11.00 3.17
C ALA A 123 2.78 -11.47 4.40
N THR A 124 3.97 -10.91 4.59
CA THR A 124 4.87 -11.23 5.70
C THR A 124 4.42 -10.59 7.02
N GLU A 125 4.91 -11.07 8.17
CA GLU A 125 4.61 -10.47 9.48
C GLU A 125 4.97 -8.96 9.57
N THR A 126 5.89 -8.48 8.73
CA THR A 126 6.35 -7.08 8.73
C THR A 126 5.56 -6.19 7.80
N LEU A 127 4.82 -6.76 6.85
CA LEU A 127 3.97 -6.09 5.86
C LEU A 127 2.51 -6.57 5.99
N GLU A 128 2.12 -7.02 7.19
CA GLU A 128 0.79 -7.55 7.48
C GLU A 128 -0.28 -6.53 7.10
N GLY A 129 -1.28 -6.97 6.33
CA GLY A 129 -2.40 -6.13 5.89
C GLY A 129 -2.14 -5.28 4.64
N TRP A 130 -0.90 -5.14 4.17
CA TRP A 130 -0.60 -4.36 2.96
C TRP A 130 -1.18 -5.00 1.69
N VAL A 131 -1.07 -6.32 1.59
CA VAL A 131 -1.79 -7.15 0.61
C VAL A 131 -2.08 -8.51 1.23
N THR A 132 -3.26 -9.03 0.96
CA THR A 132 -3.68 -10.37 1.36
C THR A 132 -4.11 -11.17 0.14
N SER A 133 -4.31 -12.48 0.29
CA SER A 133 -4.79 -13.33 -0.81
C SER A 133 -6.15 -12.89 -1.36
N ASN A 134 -6.96 -12.18 -0.57
CA ASN A 134 -8.25 -11.62 -1.02
C ASN A 134 -8.09 -10.36 -1.88
N ASP A 135 -6.94 -9.69 -1.79
CA ASP A 135 -6.63 -8.48 -2.54
C ASP A 135 -6.03 -8.80 -3.92
N VAL A 136 -5.86 -10.09 -4.22
CA VAL A 136 -5.48 -10.60 -5.54
C VAL A 136 -6.75 -10.91 -6.32
N SER A 137 -7.11 -10.03 -7.26
CA SER A 137 -8.33 -10.16 -8.06
C SER A 137 -8.01 -10.67 -9.48
N PRO A 138 -8.27 -11.97 -9.77
CA PRO A 138 -8.06 -12.53 -11.10
C PRO A 138 -9.08 -12.06 -12.13
N TYR A 139 -8.67 -12.12 -13.38
CA TYR A 139 -9.52 -11.84 -14.54
C TYR A 139 -9.15 -12.68 -15.76
N LEU A 140 -10.10 -12.78 -16.67
CA LEU A 140 -10.01 -13.49 -17.93
C LEU A 140 -10.41 -12.55 -19.06
N GLU A 141 -9.61 -12.48 -20.12
CA GLU A 141 -9.90 -11.65 -21.27
C GLU A 141 -9.62 -12.40 -22.58
N THR A 142 -10.60 -12.40 -23.49
CA THR A 142 -10.38 -12.89 -24.86
C THR A 142 -9.53 -11.91 -25.65
N ASP A 143 -8.83 -12.36 -26.69
CA ASP A 143 -8.26 -11.40 -27.64
C ASP A 143 -9.34 -10.51 -28.26
N LYS A 144 -8.94 -9.34 -28.74
CA LYS A 144 -9.85 -8.31 -29.26
C LYS A 144 -10.33 -8.69 -30.66
N MET A 145 -11.64 -8.84 -30.83
CA MET A 145 -12.30 -9.34 -32.05
C MET A 145 -13.15 -8.24 -32.70
N GLY A 146 -13.31 -8.29 -34.03
CA GLY A 146 -14.12 -7.29 -34.72
C GLY A 146 -15.61 -7.41 -34.36
N VAL A 147 -16.29 -6.27 -34.24
CA VAL A 147 -17.71 -6.21 -33.88
C VAL A 147 -18.53 -5.67 -35.04
N MET A 148 -19.70 -6.26 -35.26
CA MET A 148 -20.61 -5.94 -36.36
C MET A 148 -22.06 -5.83 -35.86
N GLU A 149 -22.83 -4.93 -36.47
CA GLU A 149 -24.27 -4.79 -36.23
C GLU A 149 -25.07 -5.89 -36.95
N ASP A 150 -24.57 -6.32 -38.12
CA ASP A 150 -25.09 -7.43 -38.92
C ASP A 150 -23.94 -8.13 -39.68
N GLU A 151 -24.24 -9.11 -40.54
CA GLU A 151 -23.21 -9.90 -41.24
C GLU A 151 -22.28 -9.06 -42.16
N GLU A 152 -22.74 -7.88 -42.60
CA GLU A 152 -22.07 -7.02 -43.57
C GLU A 152 -21.65 -5.65 -42.99
N THR A 153 -22.23 -5.22 -41.87
CA THR A 153 -22.10 -3.86 -41.32
C THR A 153 -21.23 -3.85 -40.06
N PRO A 154 -19.96 -3.37 -40.13
CA PRO A 154 -19.13 -3.20 -38.93
C PRO A 154 -19.71 -2.16 -37.98
N LEU A 155 -19.61 -2.41 -36.68
CA LEU A 155 -20.00 -1.44 -35.66
C LEU A 155 -19.04 -0.25 -35.68
N ARG A 156 -19.61 0.95 -35.75
CA ARG A 156 -18.86 2.21 -35.83
C ARG A 156 -19.27 3.15 -34.71
N SER A 157 -18.32 3.97 -34.25
CA SER A 157 -18.65 5.00 -33.26
C SER A 157 -19.58 6.06 -33.84
N LEU A 158 -20.46 6.64 -33.02
CA LEU A 158 -21.40 7.67 -33.45
C LEU A 158 -20.70 8.91 -34.03
N ASN A 159 -19.48 9.19 -33.58
CA ASN A 159 -18.73 10.40 -33.92
C ASN A 159 -17.52 10.17 -34.83
N ALA A 160 -17.25 8.94 -35.24
CA ALA A 160 -16.18 8.58 -36.17
C ALA A 160 -16.54 7.33 -36.98
N ASN A 161 -16.24 7.35 -38.29
CA ASN A 161 -16.57 6.26 -39.23
C ASN A 161 -15.65 5.04 -39.15
N ASP A 162 -15.05 4.83 -37.98
CA ASP A 162 -14.03 3.82 -37.82
C ASP A 162 -14.58 2.53 -37.21
N ASN A 163 -14.03 1.39 -37.63
CA ASN A 163 -14.50 0.09 -37.18
C ASN A 163 -14.00 -0.24 -35.77
N SER A 164 -14.87 -0.93 -35.04
CA SER A 164 -14.67 -1.24 -33.63
C SER A 164 -14.27 -2.69 -33.41
N ARG A 165 -13.51 -2.93 -32.35
CA ARG A 165 -13.26 -4.28 -31.83
C ARG A 165 -13.62 -4.36 -30.35
N ALA A 166 -13.99 -5.54 -29.89
CA ALA A 166 -14.26 -5.81 -28.49
C ALA A 166 -13.59 -7.10 -28.03
N SER A 167 -13.22 -7.13 -26.76
CA SER A 167 -12.93 -8.35 -26.02
C SER A 167 -14.09 -8.66 -25.07
N LEU A 168 -14.26 -9.94 -24.76
CA LEU A 168 -15.07 -10.33 -23.62
C LEU A 168 -14.14 -10.42 -22.41
N ILE A 169 -14.56 -9.84 -21.29
CA ILE A 169 -13.81 -9.85 -20.04
C ILE A 169 -14.67 -10.34 -18.90
N TYR A 170 -14.10 -11.22 -18.08
CA TYR A 170 -14.60 -11.54 -16.75
C TYR A 170 -13.58 -11.01 -15.75
N LEU A 171 -14.00 -10.12 -14.86
CA LEU A 171 -13.23 -9.69 -13.69
C LEU A 171 -13.87 -10.38 -12.49
N GLN A 172 -13.10 -10.96 -11.57
CA GLN A 172 -13.71 -11.56 -10.38
C GLN A 172 -14.54 -10.50 -9.61
N ASP A 173 -15.75 -10.90 -9.19
CA ASP A 173 -16.68 -10.12 -8.35
C ASP A 173 -17.14 -8.76 -8.94
N TRP A 174 -17.02 -8.56 -10.25
CA TRP A 174 -17.38 -7.29 -10.90
C TRP A 174 -18.84 -6.88 -10.75
N GLN A 175 -19.73 -7.84 -10.54
CA GLN A 175 -21.16 -7.59 -10.36
C GLN A 175 -21.44 -6.78 -9.09
N ASP A 176 -20.58 -6.86 -8.07
CA ASP A 176 -20.69 -6.12 -6.82
C ASP A 176 -20.13 -4.69 -6.95
N GLU A 177 -19.31 -4.44 -7.95
CA GLU A 177 -18.59 -3.17 -8.20
C GLU A 177 -19.33 -2.23 -9.15
N VAL A 178 -20.53 -2.61 -9.59
CA VAL A 178 -21.30 -1.89 -10.60
C VAL A 178 -22.71 -1.56 -10.16
N ARG A 179 -23.24 -0.47 -10.70
CA ARG A 179 -24.68 -0.17 -10.69
C ARG A 179 -25.25 -0.41 -12.08
N VAL A 180 -26.33 -1.18 -12.14
CA VAL A 180 -27.09 -1.37 -13.37
C VAL A 180 -27.86 -0.09 -13.67
N VAL A 181 -27.57 0.52 -14.82
CA VAL A 181 -28.26 1.73 -15.30
C VAL A 181 -29.50 1.33 -16.09
N GLU A 182 -29.38 0.29 -16.90
CA GLU A 182 -30.47 -0.25 -17.72
C GLU A 182 -30.30 -1.76 -17.88
N GLY A 183 -31.41 -2.50 -17.93
CA GLY A 183 -31.42 -3.94 -18.18
C GLY A 183 -31.21 -4.82 -16.95
N GLN A 184 -30.61 -5.99 -17.15
CA GLN A 184 -30.31 -7.01 -16.14
C GLN A 184 -28.90 -7.57 -16.36
N LEU A 185 -28.21 -7.94 -15.29
CA LEU A 185 -26.85 -8.50 -15.41
C LEU A 185 -26.87 -9.79 -16.25
N PRO A 186 -25.77 -10.12 -16.96
CA PRO A 186 -25.70 -11.28 -17.86
C PRO A 186 -26.14 -12.59 -17.20
N ALA A 187 -25.71 -12.83 -15.96
CA ALA A 187 -26.05 -14.02 -15.17
C ALA A 187 -27.54 -14.15 -14.81
N GLU A 188 -28.28 -13.04 -14.82
CA GLU A 188 -29.69 -13.00 -14.43
C GLU A 188 -30.64 -13.10 -15.63
N ALA A 189 -30.15 -12.75 -16.82
CA ALA A 189 -30.93 -12.68 -18.03
C ALA A 189 -30.94 -14.02 -18.78
N ALA A 190 -32.09 -14.38 -19.35
CA ALA A 190 -32.17 -15.49 -20.29
C ALA A 190 -31.52 -15.10 -21.63
N VAL A 191 -30.71 -15.99 -22.19
CA VAL A 191 -30.16 -15.82 -23.55
C VAL A 191 -31.30 -15.99 -24.56
N PRO A 192 -31.56 -15.01 -25.46
CA PRO A 192 -32.61 -15.12 -26.47
C PRO A 192 -32.37 -16.26 -27.47
N ASP A 193 -33.44 -16.79 -28.07
CA ASP A 193 -33.34 -17.81 -29.11
C ASP A 193 -32.49 -17.32 -30.30
N GLY A 194 -31.44 -18.07 -30.65
CA GLY A 194 -30.54 -17.75 -31.76
C GLY A 194 -29.44 -16.75 -31.41
N VAL A 195 -29.29 -16.39 -30.13
CA VAL A 195 -28.13 -15.67 -29.61
C VAL A 195 -27.26 -16.63 -28.80
N ASP A 196 -25.94 -16.46 -28.85
CA ASP A 196 -25.01 -17.33 -28.14
C ASP A 196 -24.81 -16.90 -26.68
N PHE A 197 -24.60 -15.61 -26.42
CA PHE A 197 -24.23 -15.13 -25.08
C PHE A 197 -24.86 -13.79 -24.67
N ASN A 198 -25.02 -13.60 -23.37
CA ASN A 198 -25.39 -12.31 -22.78
C ASN A 198 -24.15 -11.55 -22.32
N VAL A 199 -24.13 -10.25 -22.51
CA VAL A 199 -23.04 -9.37 -22.08
C VAL A 199 -23.57 -8.06 -21.48
N ALA A 200 -22.74 -7.41 -20.68
CA ALA A 200 -22.94 -6.05 -20.21
C ALA A 200 -21.89 -5.10 -20.80
N ILE A 201 -22.26 -3.84 -21.00
CA ILE A 201 -21.36 -2.80 -21.48
C ILE A 201 -21.43 -1.57 -20.58
N SER A 202 -20.34 -0.80 -20.51
CA SER A 202 -20.35 0.43 -19.74
C SER A 202 -21.23 1.51 -20.38
N THR A 203 -21.68 2.47 -19.59
CA THR A 203 -22.35 3.68 -20.09
C THR A 203 -21.49 4.44 -21.11
N THR A 204 -20.16 4.41 -20.96
CA THR A 204 -19.23 5.07 -21.90
C THR A 204 -19.27 4.38 -23.26
N VAL A 205 -19.28 3.05 -23.29
CA VAL A 205 -19.41 2.26 -24.53
C VAL A 205 -20.76 2.50 -25.17
N ALA A 206 -21.85 2.36 -24.40
CA ALA A 206 -23.22 2.55 -24.89
C ALA A 206 -23.40 3.93 -25.55
N ASN A 207 -22.96 5.01 -24.88
CA ASN A 207 -23.05 6.37 -25.41
C ASN A 207 -22.13 6.61 -26.62
N THR A 208 -21.00 5.92 -26.72
CA THR A 208 -20.04 6.12 -27.82
C THR A 208 -20.53 5.48 -29.12
N PHE A 209 -21.19 4.33 -29.03
CA PHE A 209 -21.64 3.54 -30.17
C PHE A 209 -23.15 3.63 -30.42
N GLY A 210 -23.91 4.25 -29.51
CA GLY A 210 -25.36 4.33 -29.61
C GLY A 210 -26.07 3.02 -29.33
N LEU A 211 -25.42 2.14 -28.55
CA LEU A 211 -25.94 0.82 -28.20
C LEU A 211 -26.95 0.92 -27.06
N GLN A 212 -27.94 0.05 -27.09
CA GLN A 212 -29.01 -0.06 -26.10
C GLN A 212 -29.13 -1.50 -25.58
N THR A 213 -29.78 -1.67 -24.44
CA THR A 213 -30.16 -3.03 -24.01
C THR A 213 -31.15 -3.63 -25.00
N GLY A 214 -30.96 -4.90 -25.35
CA GLY A 214 -31.73 -5.57 -26.40
C GLY A 214 -31.00 -5.68 -27.74
N ASP A 215 -29.95 -4.89 -27.95
CA ASP A 215 -29.15 -4.97 -29.17
C ASP A 215 -28.38 -6.30 -29.24
N VAL A 216 -28.27 -6.84 -30.46
CA VAL A 216 -27.50 -8.05 -30.76
C VAL A 216 -26.36 -7.69 -31.69
N LEU A 217 -25.15 -8.08 -31.32
CA LEU A 217 -23.93 -7.81 -32.07
C LEU A 217 -23.29 -9.12 -32.51
N ILE A 218 -22.65 -9.12 -33.68
CA ILE A 218 -21.84 -10.24 -34.16
C ILE A 218 -20.38 -9.93 -33.85
N VAL A 219 -19.70 -10.88 -33.23
CA VAL A 219 -18.28 -10.83 -32.89
C VAL A 219 -17.53 -11.84 -33.75
N ASP A 220 -16.49 -11.40 -34.45
CA ASP A 220 -15.73 -12.24 -35.37
C ASP A 220 -14.23 -11.90 -35.34
N GLN A 221 -13.42 -12.83 -34.82
CA GLN A 221 -11.96 -12.74 -34.77
C GLN A 221 -11.31 -12.61 -36.16
N ARG A 222 -12.01 -13.07 -37.20
CA ARG A 222 -11.49 -13.02 -38.57
C ARG A 222 -11.62 -11.64 -39.20
N ARG A 223 -12.15 -10.64 -38.51
CA ARG A 223 -12.34 -9.30 -39.09
C ARG A 223 -11.12 -8.40 -38.86
N SER A 224 -10.73 -7.70 -39.92
CA SER A 224 -9.64 -6.71 -39.95
C SER A 224 -10.15 -5.31 -39.60
N ARG A 225 -9.22 -4.36 -39.44
CA ARG A 225 -9.48 -2.94 -39.16
C ARG A 225 -10.38 -2.27 -40.19
N ASN A 226 -10.40 -2.75 -41.42
CA ASN A 226 -11.28 -2.25 -42.47
C ASN A 226 -12.62 -3.03 -42.59
N GLY A 227 -12.90 -3.96 -41.68
CA GLY A 227 -14.11 -4.79 -41.70
C GLY A 227 -14.05 -5.96 -42.69
N SER A 228 -12.97 -6.08 -43.45
CA SER A 228 -12.73 -7.21 -44.35
C SER A 228 -12.24 -8.43 -43.58
N LEU A 229 -12.36 -9.62 -44.18
CA LEU A 229 -11.75 -10.83 -43.62
C LEU A 229 -10.22 -10.69 -43.61
N ASN A 230 -9.63 -10.97 -42.46
CA ASN A 230 -8.21 -10.99 -42.20
C ASN A 230 -7.62 -12.29 -42.79
N SER A 231 -6.65 -12.16 -43.68
CA SER A 231 -5.99 -13.31 -44.31
C SER A 231 -5.16 -14.17 -43.34
N GLY A 232 -4.88 -13.66 -42.15
CA GLY A 232 -4.18 -14.39 -41.07
C GLY A 232 -5.10 -14.95 -40.00
N ALA A 233 -6.42 -14.94 -40.20
CA ALA A 233 -7.35 -15.48 -39.22
C ALA A 233 -7.33 -17.01 -39.20
N TRP A 234 -7.60 -17.59 -38.04
CA TRP A 234 -7.63 -19.05 -37.89
C TRP A 234 -8.85 -19.63 -38.60
N GLU A 235 -8.66 -20.71 -39.36
CA GLU A 235 -9.76 -21.38 -40.07
C GLU A 235 -10.80 -21.97 -39.11
N THR A 236 -10.40 -22.26 -37.87
CA THR A 236 -11.26 -22.75 -36.79
C THR A 236 -12.06 -21.66 -36.12
N SER A 237 -11.74 -20.37 -36.34
CA SER A 237 -12.49 -19.25 -35.79
C SER A 237 -13.87 -19.14 -36.44
N GLN A 238 -14.90 -19.11 -35.61
CA GLN A 238 -16.29 -18.94 -36.01
C GLN A 238 -16.87 -17.66 -35.40
N PRO A 239 -17.72 -16.93 -36.13
CA PRO A 239 -18.41 -15.78 -35.58
C PRO A 239 -19.45 -16.25 -34.55
N PHE A 240 -19.71 -15.42 -33.55
CA PHE A 240 -20.75 -15.64 -32.55
C PHE A 240 -21.52 -14.35 -32.29
N THR A 241 -22.64 -14.48 -31.61
CA THR A 241 -23.57 -13.39 -31.32
C THR A 241 -23.62 -13.10 -29.83
N VAL A 242 -23.64 -11.82 -29.50
CA VAL A 242 -23.78 -11.34 -28.12
C VAL A 242 -24.99 -10.43 -28.02
N HIS A 243 -25.77 -10.59 -26.95
CA HIS A 243 -26.93 -9.77 -26.64
C HIS A 243 -26.60 -8.85 -25.46
N ILE A 244 -26.77 -7.54 -25.67
CA ILE A 244 -26.53 -6.54 -24.64
C ILE A 244 -27.70 -6.57 -23.65
N THR A 245 -27.44 -7.16 -22.49
CA THR A 245 -28.44 -7.36 -21.43
C THR A 245 -28.46 -6.24 -20.41
N ALA A 246 -27.31 -5.60 -20.18
CA ALA A 246 -27.17 -4.50 -19.24
C ALA A 246 -26.26 -3.38 -19.75
N ILE A 247 -26.64 -2.16 -19.40
CA ILE A 247 -25.74 -1.00 -19.40
C ILE A 247 -25.40 -0.71 -17.94
N ILE A 248 -24.10 -0.68 -17.64
CA ILE A 248 -23.59 -0.54 -16.28
C ILE A 248 -22.75 0.71 -16.13
N ALA A 249 -22.71 1.24 -14.92
CA ALA A 249 -21.76 2.26 -14.49
C ALA A 249 -21.02 1.74 -13.25
N PRO A 250 -19.78 2.19 -13.00
CA PRO A 250 -19.09 1.83 -11.76
C PRO A 250 -19.90 2.30 -10.55
N GLY A 251 -19.86 1.51 -9.47
CA GLY A 251 -20.38 1.92 -8.17
C GLY A 251 -19.59 3.09 -7.60
N ASP A 252 -18.26 3.00 -7.73
CA ASP A 252 -17.29 4.05 -7.44
C ASP A 252 -16.32 4.22 -8.62
N GLU A 253 -16.23 5.42 -9.17
CA GLU A 253 -15.37 5.75 -10.32
C GLU A 253 -13.88 5.83 -9.92
N GLU A 254 -13.57 6.07 -8.64
CA GLU A 254 -12.20 6.20 -8.13
C GLU A 254 -11.64 4.88 -7.59
N SER A 255 -12.47 3.82 -7.51
CA SER A 255 -12.07 2.52 -7.02
C SER A 255 -10.92 1.92 -7.84
N ALA A 256 -9.90 1.43 -7.13
CA ALA A 256 -8.78 0.70 -7.72
C ALA A 256 -9.23 -0.57 -8.47
N PHE A 257 -10.44 -1.06 -8.20
CA PHE A 257 -11.05 -2.15 -8.97
C PHE A 257 -11.11 -1.84 -10.48
N TRP A 258 -11.25 -0.57 -10.89
CA TRP A 258 -11.33 -0.20 -12.30
C TRP A 258 -9.97 0.21 -12.89
N MET A 259 -8.87 -0.10 -12.20
CA MET A 259 -7.53 0.21 -12.68
C MET A 259 -7.27 -0.30 -14.09
N ALA A 260 -6.43 0.43 -14.82
CA ALA A 260 -6.12 0.09 -16.19
C ALA A 260 -5.38 -1.25 -16.29
N LEU A 261 -5.80 -2.08 -17.25
CA LEU A 261 -5.24 -3.42 -17.45
C LEU A 261 -3.97 -3.39 -18.32
N ARG A 262 -3.70 -2.27 -19.01
CA ARG A 262 -2.50 -2.06 -19.84
C ARG A 262 -2.24 -0.59 -20.17
N GLY A 263 -1.28 0.04 -19.50
CA GLY A 263 -1.00 1.47 -19.68
C GLY A 263 -2.15 2.36 -19.21
N GLU A 264 -2.02 3.68 -19.36
CA GLU A 264 -2.80 4.66 -18.60
C GLU A 264 -4.32 4.64 -18.84
N ASP A 265 -4.75 4.47 -20.09
CA ASP A 265 -6.16 4.62 -20.49
C ASP A 265 -6.93 3.28 -20.66
N ASP A 266 -6.26 2.13 -20.51
CA ASP A 266 -6.81 0.81 -20.85
C ASP A 266 -7.66 0.22 -19.71
N THR A 267 -8.69 0.96 -19.27
CA THR A 267 -9.61 0.51 -18.22
C THR A 267 -10.71 -0.40 -18.77
N PRO A 268 -11.33 -1.27 -17.94
CA PRO A 268 -12.43 -2.13 -18.39
C PRO A 268 -13.67 -1.37 -18.89
N LEU A 269 -13.83 -0.10 -18.47
CA LEU A 269 -15.03 0.68 -18.70
C LEU A 269 -14.92 1.68 -19.86
N ASN A 270 -13.70 1.97 -20.33
CA ASN A 270 -13.47 2.97 -21.36
C ASN A 270 -13.49 2.42 -22.78
N VAL A 271 -13.65 3.34 -23.74
CA VAL A 271 -13.36 3.08 -25.15
C VAL A 271 -11.94 3.53 -25.44
N ILE A 272 -11.07 2.58 -25.73
CA ILE A 272 -9.65 2.80 -25.98
C ILE A 272 -9.46 3.17 -27.45
N ARG A 273 -8.58 4.14 -27.68
CA ARG A 273 -8.17 4.55 -29.02
C ARG A 273 -6.67 4.40 -29.16
N GLY A 274 -6.22 3.80 -30.24
CA GLY A 274 -4.79 3.58 -30.45
C GLY A 274 -4.50 3.07 -31.85
N SER A 275 -3.87 1.90 -31.93
CA SER A 275 -3.58 1.25 -33.21
C SER A 275 -4.86 0.85 -33.96
N TRP A 276 -5.93 0.53 -33.21
CA TRP A 276 -7.28 0.50 -33.73
C TRP A 276 -8.05 1.76 -33.35
N PRO A 277 -9.07 2.10 -34.15
CA PRO A 277 -9.78 3.36 -33.96
C PRO A 277 -10.68 3.39 -32.73
N ALA A 278 -11.27 2.24 -32.37
CA ALA A 278 -12.06 2.09 -31.16
C ALA A 278 -12.02 0.64 -30.68
N GLU A 279 -11.69 0.46 -29.41
CA GLU A 279 -11.66 -0.83 -28.73
C GLU A 279 -12.41 -0.71 -27.42
N PHE A 280 -13.19 -1.72 -27.04
CA PHE A 280 -13.90 -1.72 -25.77
C PHE A 280 -14.02 -3.13 -25.20
N ARG A 281 -14.50 -3.24 -23.97
CA ARG A 281 -14.72 -4.54 -23.33
C ARG A 281 -16.21 -4.76 -23.08
N MET A 282 -16.62 -6.00 -23.25
CA MET A 282 -17.94 -6.49 -22.89
C MET A 282 -17.78 -7.36 -21.65
N LEU A 283 -18.40 -6.96 -20.55
CA LEU A 283 -18.35 -7.72 -19.32
C LEU A 283 -19.27 -8.93 -19.44
N ALA A 284 -18.73 -10.10 -19.12
CA ALA A 284 -19.41 -11.38 -19.26
C ALA A 284 -19.13 -12.26 -18.05
N ASP A 285 -19.90 -13.34 -17.92
CA ASP A 285 -19.64 -14.35 -16.90
C ASP A 285 -18.42 -15.21 -17.30
N ARG A 286 -17.78 -15.79 -16.29
CA ARG A 286 -16.58 -16.63 -16.47
C ARG A 286 -16.81 -17.75 -17.49
N ASP A 287 -17.94 -18.44 -17.36
CA ASP A 287 -18.30 -19.55 -18.24
C ASP A 287 -18.52 -19.10 -19.68
N THR A 288 -19.07 -17.90 -19.91
CA THR A 288 -19.20 -17.31 -21.24
C THR A 288 -17.85 -17.10 -21.92
N VAL A 289 -16.88 -16.53 -21.21
CA VAL A 289 -15.53 -16.32 -21.75
C VAL A 289 -14.88 -17.65 -22.13
N ILE A 290 -15.00 -18.66 -21.26
CA ILE A 290 -14.44 -20.00 -21.48
C ILE A 290 -15.11 -20.70 -22.67
N SER A 291 -16.44 -20.68 -22.76
CA SER A 291 -17.20 -21.26 -23.88
C SER A 291 -16.84 -20.60 -25.22
N VAL A 292 -16.67 -19.28 -25.26
CA VAL A 292 -16.21 -18.58 -26.46
C VAL A 292 -14.84 -19.10 -26.90
N MET A 293 -13.90 -19.23 -25.97
CA MET A 293 -12.56 -19.73 -26.28
C MET A 293 -12.57 -21.18 -26.73
N GLN A 294 -13.44 -22.03 -26.18
CA GLN A 294 -13.50 -23.44 -26.52
C GLN A 294 -14.18 -23.70 -27.88
N ASP A 295 -15.36 -23.09 -28.09
CA ASP A 295 -16.26 -23.47 -29.17
C ASP A 295 -16.12 -22.58 -30.42
N PHE A 296 -15.69 -21.33 -30.24
CA PHE A 296 -15.69 -20.33 -31.32
C PHE A 296 -14.29 -19.90 -31.75
N VAL A 297 -13.34 -19.76 -30.83
CA VAL A 297 -11.98 -19.24 -31.14
C VAL A 297 -10.83 -20.04 -30.47
N PRO A 298 -10.74 -21.38 -30.66
CA PRO A 298 -9.82 -22.25 -29.91
C PRO A 298 -8.31 -22.02 -30.16
N GLN A 299 -7.96 -21.32 -31.24
CA GLN A 299 -6.55 -20.99 -31.55
C GLN A 299 -6.17 -19.56 -31.15
N THR A 300 -7.13 -18.80 -30.64
CA THR A 300 -6.89 -17.44 -30.15
C THR A 300 -6.33 -17.52 -28.72
N PRO A 301 -5.36 -16.68 -28.33
CA PRO A 301 -4.90 -16.61 -26.95
C PRO A 301 -6.02 -16.16 -26.00
N LEU A 302 -6.12 -16.81 -24.85
CA LEU A 302 -6.89 -16.39 -23.68
C LEU A 302 -5.91 -15.75 -22.69
N THR A 303 -6.18 -14.51 -22.31
CA THR A 303 -5.41 -13.83 -21.27
C THR A 303 -5.98 -14.18 -19.89
N PHE A 304 -5.09 -14.63 -19.01
CA PHE A 304 -5.32 -14.72 -17.57
C PHE A 304 -4.52 -13.60 -16.94
N GLY A 305 -5.13 -12.84 -16.03
CA GLY A 305 -4.40 -11.83 -15.29
C GLY A 305 -4.84 -11.73 -13.85
N TRP A 306 -3.98 -11.13 -13.03
CA TRP A 306 -4.14 -10.96 -11.60
C TRP A 306 -3.81 -9.52 -11.27
N ARG A 307 -4.67 -8.91 -10.47
CA ARG A 307 -4.58 -7.53 -10.02
C ARG A 307 -4.29 -7.55 -8.54
N PHE A 308 -3.23 -6.91 -8.11
CA PHE A 308 -2.82 -6.85 -6.71
C PHE A 308 -3.22 -5.48 -6.17
N LEU A 309 -4.33 -5.43 -5.44
CA LEU A 309 -4.92 -4.20 -4.92
C LEU A 309 -4.36 -3.91 -3.53
N PHE A 310 -3.32 -3.08 -3.44
CA PHE A 310 -2.64 -2.80 -2.18
C PHE A 310 -3.47 -1.90 -1.26
N ASN A 311 -3.50 -2.23 0.02
CA ASN A 311 -4.07 -1.36 1.04
C ASN A 311 -3.02 -0.33 1.47
N HIS A 312 -3.13 0.89 0.96
CA HIS A 312 -2.17 1.95 1.21
C HIS A 312 -2.08 2.35 2.69
N GLU A 313 -3.18 2.22 3.45
CA GLU A 313 -3.22 2.59 4.88
C GLU A 313 -2.37 1.66 5.75
N GLU A 314 -2.27 0.40 5.35
CA GLU A 314 -1.59 -0.66 6.10
C GLU A 314 -0.08 -0.73 5.81
N LEU A 315 0.44 0.03 4.82
CA LEU A 315 1.87 0.14 4.58
C LEU A 315 2.51 1.17 5.52
N PRO A 316 3.33 0.76 6.53
CA PRO A 316 3.97 1.73 7.39
C PRO A 316 5.12 2.42 6.65
N TYR A 317 5.22 3.75 6.76
CA TYR A 317 6.30 4.55 6.18
C TYR A 317 7.68 4.04 6.59
N SER A 318 7.81 3.57 7.85
CA SER A 318 9.07 3.00 8.37
C SER A 318 9.50 1.70 7.67
N ARG A 319 8.63 1.10 6.87
CA ARG A 319 8.83 -0.16 6.15
C ARG A 319 8.93 0.01 4.63
N ILE A 320 8.98 1.22 4.10
CA ILE A 320 9.10 1.47 2.65
C ILE A 320 10.26 0.68 2.02
N THR A 321 11.44 0.70 2.63
CA THR A 321 12.60 -0.03 2.08
C THR A 321 12.36 -1.54 2.04
N GLU A 322 11.70 -2.08 3.05
CA GLU A 322 11.36 -3.51 3.13
C GLU A 322 10.30 -3.88 2.09
N ALA A 323 9.23 -3.09 1.98
CA ALA A 323 8.20 -3.23 0.94
C ALA A 323 8.77 -3.17 -0.48
N ARG A 324 9.72 -2.25 -0.73
CA ARG A 324 10.41 -2.15 -2.02
C ARG A 324 11.26 -3.38 -2.31
N THR A 325 12.02 -3.88 -1.35
CA THR A 325 12.78 -5.12 -1.53
C THR A 325 11.86 -6.30 -1.78
N ALA A 326 10.76 -6.41 -1.02
CA ALA A 326 9.76 -7.45 -1.20
C ALA A 326 9.14 -7.43 -2.61
N LEU A 327 8.75 -6.26 -3.13
CA LEU A 327 8.22 -6.13 -4.51
C LEU A 327 9.24 -6.54 -5.58
N ARG A 328 10.51 -6.19 -5.40
CA ARG A 328 11.58 -6.58 -6.35
C ARG A 328 11.82 -8.09 -6.34
N ASP A 329 11.87 -8.68 -5.16
CA ASP A 329 12.08 -10.12 -5.01
C ASP A 329 10.86 -10.88 -5.55
N PHE A 330 9.65 -10.40 -5.25
CA PHE A 330 8.39 -10.89 -5.80
C PHE A 330 8.39 -10.88 -7.34
N GLU A 331 8.70 -9.73 -7.97
CA GLU A 331 8.80 -9.64 -9.43
C GLU A 331 9.88 -10.56 -10.00
N ALA A 332 11.05 -10.64 -9.36
CA ALA A 332 12.16 -11.47 -9.83
C ALA A 332 11.82 -12.96 -9.82
N VAL A 333 11.12 -13.43 -8.77
CA VAL A 333 10.65 -14.83 -8.67
C VAL A 333 9.59 -15.11 -9.73
N LEU A 334 8.56 -14.26 -9.85
CA LEU A 334 7.52 -14.44 -10.86
C LEU A 334 8.07 -14.41 -12.29
N PHE A 335 9.03 -13.52 -12.58
CA PHE A 335 9.68 -13.48 -13.88
C PHE A 335 10.52 -14.75 -14.13
N GLY A 336 11.19 -15.28 -13.11
CA GLY A 336 11.91 -16.54 -13.19
C GLY A 336 11.01 -17.74 -13.50
N ASP A 337 9.87 -17.83 -12.81
CA ASP A 337 8.95 -18.97 -12.94
C ASP A 337 8.02 -18.87 -14.16
N LEU A 338 7.45 -17.70 -14.42
CA LEU A 338 6.44 -17.52 -15.46
C LEU A 338 7.02 -16.85 -16.72
N GLY A 339 8.01 -15.98 -16.57
CA GLY A 339 8.63 -15.26 -17.69
C GLY A 339 9.66 -16.07 -18.49
N GLN A 340 10.27 -17.11 -17.90
CA GLN A 340 11.29 -17.94 -18.55
C GLN A 340 10.79 -19.34 -18.96
N ASP A 341 9.47 -19.57 -19.03
CA ASP A 341 8.85 -20.87 -19.33
C ASP A 341 9.42 -21.99 -18.44
N ASN A 342 9.02 -22.02 -17.16
CA ASN A 342 9.48 -23.03 -16.21
C ASN A 342 9.13 -24.47 -16.69
N PRO A 343 10.11 -25.36 -16.91
CA PRO A 343 9.87 -26.71 -17.41
C PRO A 343 9.15 -27.60 -16.39
N GLU A 344 9.25 -27.30 -15.08
CA GLU A 344 8.51 -28.01 -14.04
C GLU A 344 7.02 -27.71 -14.14
N LEU A 345 6.64 -26.44 -14.36
CA LEU A 345 5.26 -26.04 -14.61
C LEU A 345 4.70 -26.76 -15.85
N ALA A 346 5.43 -26.75 -16.96
CA ALA A 346 5.03 -27.42 -18.20
C ALA A 346 4.84 -28.94 -18.03
N SER A 347 5.56 -29.57 -17.09
CA SER A 347 5.45 -31.01 -16.82
C SER A 347 4.22 -31.42 -16.01
N GLN A 348 3.58 -30.47 -15.34
CA GLN A 348 2.42 -30.70 -14.47
C GLN A 348 1.08 -30.49 -15.17
N VAL A 349 1.09 -29.96 -16.40
CA VAL A 349 -0.10 -29.57 -17.16
C VAL A 349 -0.30 -30.45 -18.39
N GLY A 350 -1.55 -30.67 -18.79
CA GLY A 350 -1.91 -31.49 -19.94
C GLY A 350 -1.68 -30.79 -21.28
N LEU A 351 -0.44 -30.80 -21.78
CA LEU A 351 -0.10 -30.22 -23.08
C LEU A 351 -0.55 -31.08 -24.26
N ALA A 352 -0.82 -30.45 -25.40
CA ALA A 352 -1.13 -31.13 -26.65
C ALA A 352 0.06 -31.98 -27.16
N GLU A 353 -0.23 -32.98 -28.00
CA GLU A 353 0.79 -33.87 -28.55
C GLU A 353 1.89 -33.08 -29.31
N GLY A 354 3.15 -33.29 -28.92
CA GLY A 354 4.30 -32.62 -29.53
C GLY A 354 4.64 -31.24 -28.96
N ARG A 355 3.86 -30.73 -28.00
CA ARG A 355 4.20 -29.54 -27.21
C ARG A 355 5.07 -29.93 -26.01
N ALA A 356 6.08 -29.12 -25.72
CA ALA A 356 7.02 -29.33 -24.61
C ALA A 356 7.17 -28.09 -23.70
N ASP A 357 6.63 -26.95 -24.12
CA ASP A 357 6.70 -25.66 -23.44
C ASP A 357 5.34 -24.93 -23.51
N LEU A 358 5.15 -24.00 -22.60
CA LEU A 358 3.92 -23.21 -22.49
C LEU A 358 3.96 -21.93 -23.35
N GLN A 359 5.14 -21.37 -23.63
CA GLN A 359 5.31 -20.13 -24.38
C GLN A 359 4.52 -18.98 -23.79
N LEU A 360 4.59 -18.83 -22.46
CA LEU A 360 3.83 -17.84 -21.72
C LEU A 360 4.22 -16.43 -22.17
N GLN A 361 3.22 -15.63 -22.54
CA GLN A 361 3.40 -14.19 -22.71
C GLN A 361 3.25 -13.49 -21.35
N TYR A 362 4.33 -13.46 -20.59
CA TYR A 362 4.39 -12.79 -19.29
C TYR A 362 4.47 -11.27 -19.44
N ASP A 363 3.65 -10.55 -18.68
CA ASP A 363 3.70 -9.10 -18.52
C ASP A 363 3.32 -8.74 -17.08
N TYR A 364 4.29 -8.23 -16.32
CA TYR A 364 4.12 -7.68 -14.98
C TYR A 364 4.42 -6.19 -15.01
N ASP A 365 3.67 -5.41 -14.23
CA ASP A 365 3.74 -3.96 -14.27
C ASP A 365 3.32 -3.37 -12.91
N THR A 366 4.14 -2.46 -12.40
CA THR A 366 3.86 -1.61 -11.23
C THR A 366 4.76 -0.36 -11.28
N ARG A 367 4.30 0.77 -10.74
CA ARG A 367 5.15 1.96 -10.53
C ARG A 367 5.52 2.17 -9.06
N LEU A 368 5.06 1.31 -8.14
CA LEU A 368 5.48 1.33 -6.74
C LEU A 368 7.00 1.15 -6.62
N VAL A 369 7.55 0.28 -7.47
CA VAL A 369 8.97 0.12 -7.75
C VAL A 369 9.12 0.14 -9.26
N ASP A 370 9.97 1.01 -9.81
CA ASP A 370 10.28 1.02 -11.24
C ASP A 370 11.72 0.51 -11.42
N PHE A 371 11.89 -0.78 -11.18
CA PHE A 371 13.19 -1.44 -11.20
C PHE A 371 13.30 -2.34 -12.41
N SER A 372 14.12 -1.93 -13.39
CA SER A 372 14.39 -2.77 -14.55
C SER A 372 15.79 -3.36 -14.51
N GLN A 373 15.88 -4.69 -14.40
CA GLN A 373 17.16 -5.42 -14.55
C GLN A 373 17.79 -5.19 -15.94
N THR A 374 17.00 -4.75 -16.93
CA THR A 374 17.47 -4.51 -18.31
C THR A 374 17.80 -3.04 -18.62
N ARG A 375 17.30 -2.07 -17.82
CA ARG A 375 17.58 -0.63 -17.96
C ARG A 375 18.38 -0.07 -16.76
N GLU A 376 19.58 -0.58 -16.57
CA GLU A 376 20.65 0.08 -15.78
C GLU A 376 20.55 0.04 -14.24
N ASP A 377 19.80 -0.90 -13.62
CA ASP A 377 19.78 -1.07 -12.15
C ASP A 377 19.33 0.21 -11.39
N VAL A 378 18.53 1.05 -12.06
CA VAL A 378 17.94 2.26 -11.49
C VAL A 378 16.54 1.93 -11.02
N ASP A 379 16.19 2.39 -9.81
CA ASP A 379 14.81 2.40 -9.31
C ASP A 379 14.34 3.84 -9.24
N GLU A 380 13.28 4.17 -9.97
CA GLU A 380 12.61 5.48 -9.95
C GLU A 380 11.15 5.38 -9.46
N GLY A 381 10.83 4.31 -8.73
CA GLY A 381 9.48 4.01 -8.26
C GLY A 381 8.94 5.04 -7.26
N ILE A 382 7.60 5.09 -7.16
CA ILE A 382 6.85 6.03 -6.32
C ILE A 382 7.28 5.96 -4.85
N LEU A 383 7.54 4.75 -4.34
CA LEU A 383 7.94 4.55 -2.95
C LEU A 383 9.34 5.13 -2.65
N LEU A 384 10.29 5.03 -3.59
CA LEU A 384 11.61 5.64 -3.42
C LEU A 384 11.54 7.16 -3.53
N ASP A 385 10.83 7.67 -4.55
CA ASP A 385 10.65 9.11 -4.78
C ASP A 385 10.04 9.80 -3.55
N TYR A 386 9.05 9.16 -2.91
CA TYR A 386 8.47 9.67 -1.68
C TYR A 386 9.47 9.68 -0.51
N ASP A 387 10.23 8.59 -0.31
CA ASP A 387 11.21 8.49 0.77
C ASP A 387 12.31 9.56 0.66
N GLU A 388 12.87 9.75 -0.55
CA GLU A 388 13.88 10.79 -0.81
C GLU A 388 13.34 12.22 -0.57
N LYS A 389 12.07 12.46 -0.93
CA LYS A 389 11.39 13.73 -0.65
C LYS A 389 11.20 13.95 0.85
N GLN A 390 10.84 12.91 1.60
CA GLN A 390 10.69 13.01 3.06
C GLN A 390 12.03 13.26 3.77
N GLU A 391 13.11 12.60 3.35
CA GLU A 391 14.45 12.87 3.91
C GLU A 391 14.87 14.34 3.70
N THR A 392 14.61 14.89 2.51
CA THR A 392 14.92 16.30 2.19
C THR A 392 14.07 17.26 3.03
N ASN A 393 12.78 16.95 3.21
CA ASN A 393 11.86 17.78 3.98
C ASN A 393 12.09 17.69 5.50
N ALA A 394 12.73 16.63 6.00
CA ALA A 394 13.02 16.47 7.42
C ALA A 394 13.96 17.56 7.98
N VAL A 395 14.81 18.17 7.14
CA VAL A 395 15.80 19.20 7.54
C VAL A 395 15.14 20.46 8.13
N PRO A 396 14.24 21.18 7.43
CA PRO A 396 13.58 22.36 8.00
C PRO A 396 12.73 22.04 9.23
N PHE A 397 12.05 20.88 9.26
CA PHE A 397 11.29 20.45 10.44
C PHE A 397 12.21 20.24 11.64
N THR A 398 13.34 19.55 11.46
CA THR A 398 14.33 19.34 12.52
C THR A 398 14.86 20.68 13.06
N LEU A 399 15.07 21.68 12.20
CA LEU A 399 15.52 23.00 12.62
C LEU A 399 14.46 23.74 13.44
N LEU A 400 13.20 23.73 12.99
CA LEU A 400 12.07 24.32 13.73
C LEU A 400 11.90 23.64 15.09
N LEU A 401 12.02 22.32 15.13
CA LEU A 401 11.88 21.53 16.36
C LEU A 401 13.04 21.77 17.34
N LEU A 402 14.26 21.96 16.83
CA LEU A 402 15.40 22.37 17.64
C LEU A 402 15.19 23.75 18.27
N GLU A 403 14.62 24.71 17.52
CA GLU A 403 14.29 26.04 18.04
C GLU A 403 13.24 25.97 19.15
N VAL A 404 12.14 25.25 18.92
CA VAL A 404 11.10 25.05 19.93
C VAL A 404 11.65 24.35 21.18
N GLY A 405 12.47 23.29 20.99
CA GLY A 405 13.15 22.60 22.08
C GLY A 405 14.07 23.52 22.89
N ALA A 406 14.82 24.40 22.23
CA ALA A 406 15.67 25.38 22.89
C ALA A 406 14.86 26.41 23.70
N LEU A 407 13.73 26.89 23.17
CA LEU A 407 12.82 27.81 23.87
C LEU A 407 12.24 27.16 25.13
N VAL A 408 11.82 25.91 25.03
CA VAL A 408 11.29 25.14 26.15
C VAL A 408 12.35 24.90 27.22
N LEU A 409 13.57 24.53 26.81
CA LEU A 409 14.71 24.39 27.73
C LEU A 409 15.03 25.70 28.44
N PHE A 410 15.00 26.82 27.72
CA PHE A 410 15.20 28.15 28.30
C PHE A 410 14.13 28.45 29.36
N PHE A 411 12.85 28.22 29.04
CA PHE A 411 11.75 28.45 29.99
C PHE A 411 11.87 27.55 31.23
N LEU A 412 12.29 26.30 31.05
CA LEU A 412 12.58 25.36 32.13
C LEU A 412 13.69 25.87 33.05
N ILE A 413 14.79 26.38 32.49
CA ILE A 413 15.90 26.95 33.26
C ILE A 413 15.42 28.15 34.08
N VAL A 414 14.67 29.07 33.45
CA VAL A 414 14.15 30.27 34.12
C VAL A 414 13.18 29.89 35.24
N THR A 415 12.24 28.98 34.98
CA THR A 415 11.25 28.53 35.96
C THR A 415 11.91 27.81 37.13
N ALA A 416 12.87 26.91 36.86
CA ALA A 416 13.64 26.23 37.89
C ALA A 416 14.45 27.21 38.74
N ALA A 417 15.06 28.24 38.12
CA ALA A 417 15.79 29.27 38.84
C ALA A 417 14.87 30.12 39.75
N LEU A 418 13.67 30.45 39.28
CA LEU A 418 12.67 31.21 40.04
C LEU A 418 12.17 30.42 41.25
N VAL A 419 11.78 29.15 41.07
CA VAL A 419 11.32 28.28 42.16
C VAL A 419 12.42 28.09 43.20
N ARG A 420 13.66 27.83 42.76
CA ARG A 420 14.82 27.68 43.67
C ARG A 420 15.14 28.96 44.44
N ARG A 421 14.87 30.14 43.87
CA ARG A 421 15.04 31.41 44.59
C ARG A 421 14.14 31.52 45.81
N GLY A 422 12.94 30.93 45.75
CA GLY A 422 12.00 30.85 46.87
C GLY A 422 12.48 29.97 48.04
N GLU A 423 13.42 29.05 47.78
CA GLU A 423 13.89 28.06 48.76
C GLU A 423 15.15 28.49 49.53
N ARG A 424 15.66 29.72 49.30
CA ARG A 424 16.90 30.22 49.95
C ARG A 424 16.87 30.13 51.49
N ARG A 425 15.70 30.29 52.11
CA ARG A 425 15.53 30.17 53.58
C ARG A 425 15.76 28.75 54.09
N GLU A 426 15.43 27.75 53.28
CA GLU A 426 15.64 26.35 53.64
C GLU A 426 17.11 25.94 53.49
N ILE A 427 17.78 26.44 52.45
CA ILE A 427 19.22 26.22 52.26
C ILE A 427 19.99 26.76 53.47
N ALA A 428 19.65 27.98 53.92
CA ALA A 428 20.23 28.58 55.13
C ALA A 428 19.92 27.76 56.40
N MET A 429 18.74 27.13 56.50
CA MET A 429 18.38 26.25 57.62
C MET A 429 19.19 24.94 57.60
N LEU A 430 19.43 24.35 56.43
CA LEU A 430 20.24 23.12 56.32
C LEU A 430 21.71 23.39 56.62
N GLN A 431 22.24 24.53 56.14
CA GLN A 431 23.60 24.98 56.47
C GLN A 431 23.77 25.25 57.97
N SER A 432 22.80 25.89 58.62
CA SER A 432 22.86 26.15 60.08
C SER A 432 22.78 24.88 60.93
N ARG A 433 22.29 23.77 60.36
CA ARG A 433 22.27 22.43 60.98
C ARG A 433 23.49 21.57 60.65
N GLY A 434 24.53 22.15 60.03
CA GLY A 434 25.81 21.49 59.76
C GLY A 434 25.90 20.77 58.41
N ALA A 435 24.99 21.01 57.47
CA ALA A 435 25.11 20.45 56.13
C ALA A 435 26.16 21.21 55.29
N PHE A 436 27.13 20.48 54.73
CA PHE A 436 28.08 21.01 53.75
C PHE A 436 27.43 21.30 52.39
N ASP A 437 27.96 22.26 51.63
CA ASP A 437 27.45 22.68 50.32
C ASP A 437 27.36 21.53 49.30
N SER A 438 28.31 20.57 49.36
CA SER A 438 28.29 19.37 48.51
C SER A 438 27.09 18.46 48.80
N HIS A 439 26.65 18.33 50.06
CA HIS A 439 25.47 17.54 50.42
C HIS A 439 24.18 18.21 49.95
N ILE A 440 24.14 19.55 49.97
CA ILE A 440 23.00 20.32 49.46
C ILE A 440 22.91 20.18 47.94
N LEU A 441 24.04 20.30 47.24
CA LEU A 441 24.12 20.07 45.80
C LEU A 441 23.68 18.65 45.44
N ALA A 442 24.19 17.63 46.14
CA ALA A 442 23.85 16.23 45.87
C ALA A 442 22.37 15.93 46.14
N LEU A 443 21.80 16.43 47.25
CA LEU A 443 20.37 16.25 47.56
C LEU A 443 19.48 16.87 46.48
N ARG A 444 19.82 18.08 46.01
CA ARG A 444 19.08 18.75 44.93
C ARG A 444 19.30 18.13 43.55
N GLY A 445 20.48 17.58 43.32
CA GLY A 445 20.78 16.79 42.12
C GLY A 445 19.90 15.56 42.05
N ILE A 446 19.77 14.81 43.16
CA ILE A 446 18.89 13.63 43.25
C ILE A 446 17.42 14.03 43.05
N GLU A 447 16.95 15.11 43.67
CA GLU A 447 15.58 15.61 43.50
C GLU A 447 15.28 15.99 42.04
N ALA A 448 16.18 16.72 41.39
CA ALA A 448 16.04 17.07 39.97
C ALA A 448 16.07 15.82 39.07
N LEU A 449 16.94 14.86 39.36
CA LEU A 449 17.04 13.60 38.61
C LEU A 449 15.75 12.80 38.73
N LEU A 450 15.15 12.70 39.92
CA LEU A 450 13.87 12.02 40.11
C LEU A 450 12.74 12.69 39.32
N ILE A 451 12.70 14.03 39.28
CA ILE A 451 11.71 14.76 38.48
C ILE A 451 11.93 14.53 36.97
N CYS A 452 13.18 14.58 36.50
CA CYS A 452 13.50 14.32 35.10
C CYS A 452 13.18 12.88 34.70
N LEU A 453 13.48 11.90 35.56
CA LEU A 453 13.16 10.49 35.32
C LEU A 453 11.65 10.28 35.22
N PHE A 454 10.89 10.89 36.14
CA PHE A 454 9.43 10.86 36.08
C PHE A 454 8.91 11.50 34.79
N GLY A 455 9.45 12.67 34.40
CA GLY A 455 9.09 13.35 33.15
C GLY A 455 9.39 12.50 31.92
N ALA A 456 10.58 11.92 31.83
CA ALA A 456 11.00 11.08 30.71
C ALA A 456 10.14 9.82 30.55
N ILE A 457 9.65 9.25 31.66
CA ILE A 457 8.76 8.09 31.64
C ILE A 457 7.33 8.51 31.29
N ALA A 458 6.81 9.58 31.90
CA ALA A 458 5.41 9.97 31.74
C ALA A 458 5.13 10.68 30.40
N ALA A 459 6.10 11.45 29.89
CA ALA A 459 5.91 12.30 28.73
C ALA A 459 5.55 11.57 27.44
N PRO A 460 6.19 10.44 27.06
CA PRO A 460 5.81 9.70 25.84
C PRO A 460 4.35 9.26 25.84
N PHE A 461 3.86 8.73 26.97
CA PHE A 461 2.46 8.31 27.10
C PHE A 461 1.49 9.49 27.03
N ILE A 462 1.83 10.63 27.65
CA ILE A 462 1.00 11.83 27.59
C ILE A 462 0.99 12.41 26.17
N ALA A 463 2.13 12.43 25.49
CA ALA A 463 2.25 12.88 24.11
C ALA A 463 1.45 12.00 23.15
N GLN A 464 1.56 10.67 23.28
CA GLN A 464 0.77 9.71 22.50
C GLN A 464 -0.74 9.92 22.71
N GLN A 465 -1.20 10.02 23.97
CA GLN A 465 -2.62 10.24 24.27
C GLN A 465 -3.13 11.58 23.72
N LEU A 466 -2.30 12.63 23.74
CA LEU A 466 -2.64 13.90 23.12
C LEU A 466 -2.76 13.78 21.59
N LEU A 467 -1.88 13.02 20.94
CA LEU A 467 -1.95 12.78 19.50
C LEU A 467 -3.18 11.97 19.12
N ILE A 468 -3.54 10.93 19.87
CA ILE A 468 -4.77 10.16 19.63
C ILE A 468 -6.01 11.06 19.79
N LEU A 469 -6.03 11.93 20.79
CA LEU A 469 -7.19 12.79 21.07
C LEU A 469 -7.33 13.95 20.08
N LEU A 470 -6.22 14.55 19.65
CA LEU A 470 -6.22 15.77 18.83
C LEU A 470 -5.94 15.50 17.35
N GLY A 471 -5.23 14.43 17.02
CA GLY A 471 -4.84 14.04 15.67
C GLY A 471 -6.01 14.01 14.70
N PRO A 472 -7.10 13.26 14.99
CA PRO A 472 -8.29 13.21 14.13
C PRO A 472 -8.88 14.59 13.84
N SER A 473 -8.95 15.46 14.87
CA SER A 473 -9.53 16.80 14.75
C SER A 473 -8.69 17.78 13.93
N VAL A 474 -7.37 17.57 13.85
CA VAL A 474 -6.43 18.45 13.14
C VAL A 474 -6.16 17.94 11.72
N ALA A 475 -6.08 16.62 11.55
CA ALA A 475 -5.83 15.96 10.27
C ALA A 475 -7.09 15.75 9.43
N GLY A 476 -8.28 15.78 10.04
CA GLY A 476 -9.53 15.50 9.34
C GLY A 476 -9.73 14.02 9.00
N THR A 477 -9.06 13.13 9.73
CA THR A 477 -9.15 11.66 9.58
C THR A 477 -10.00 11.07 10.72
N ASP A 478 -10.65 9.94 10.48
CA ASP A 478 -11.45 9.25 11.50
C ASP A 478 -10.56 8.59 12.58
N GLU A 479 -9.37 8.14 12.19
CA GLU A 479 -8.34 7.59 13.09
C GLU A 479 -6.96 8.19 12.78
N PHE A 480 -6.08 8.22 13.78
CA PHE A 480 -4.71 8.72 13.64
C PHE A 480 -3.74 7.56 13.88
N PRO A 481 -3.06 7.04 12.83
CA PRO A 481 -2.18 5.89 12.97
C PRO A 481 -0.93 6.27 13.76
N LEU A 482 -0.71 5.61 14.91
CA LEU A 482 0.47 5.78 15.78
C LEU A 482 1.15 4.46 16.09
#